data_AF-A0A357Z5I0-F1
#
_entry.id   AF-A0A357Z5I0-F1
#
_cell.length_a   1.000
_cell.length_b   1.000
_cell.length_c   1.000
_cell.angle_alpha   90.00
_cell.angle_beta   90.00
_cell.angle_gamma   90.00
#
_symmetry.space_group_name_H-M   'P 1'
#
loop_
_entity.id
_entity.type
_entity.pdbx_description
1 polymer ?
#
loop_
_entity_poly.entity_id
_entity_poly.type
_entity_poly.pdbx_seq_one_letter_code
_entity_poly.pdbx_strand_id
1 'polypeptide(L)'
;ALAAYYVICPSEVSANLARYDGIRYGGRAGVESLADLYTKTRGQLLGAEAKRRIMLGTYVLSAGYYEAYYHQALLVRQVIKKDFDKIFNKVDILATPTTPTTAFALGSKLADPLSMYLADVYTVPVNIAGLPAISLPCGLAGGLPVGLQLIGPAWSEDKLLQVAYQYEQSERWREQLPPGVKSVY
;
A
#
# COMPACT_ATOMS: atom_id res chain seq x y z
N ALA A 1 -12.78 -2.84 -2.30
CA ALA A 1 -11.50 -2.84 -1.57
C ALA A 1 -10.75 -1.52 -1.70
N LEU A 2 -10.37 -1.10 -2.92
CA LEU A 2 -9.56 0.11 -3.14
C LEU A 2 -10.13 1.38 -2.50
N ALA A 3 -11.42 1.67 -2.71
CA ALA A 3 -12.07 2.84 -2.13
C ALA A 3 -12.02 2.84 -0.59
N ALA A 4 -12.29 1.70 0.06
CA ALA A 4 -12.23 1.58 1.51
C ALA A 4 -10.81 1.86 2.04
N TYR A 5 -9.78 1.40 1.34
CA TYR A 5 -8.39 1.69 1.70
C TYR A 5 -8.06 3.18 1.59
N TYR A 6 -8.47 3.85 0.51
CA TYR A 6 -8.25 5.28 0.34
C TYR A 6 -9.15 6.17 1.23
N VAL A 7 -10.01 5.57 2.06
CA VAL A 7 -10.67 6.24 3.19
C VAL A 7 -9.93 5.94 4.49
N ILE A 8 -9.66 4.65 4.78
CA ILE A 8 -9.03 4.20 6.03
C ILE A 8 -7.59 4.73 6.15
N CYS A 9 -6.74 4.46 5.14
CA CYS A 9 -5.32 4.80 5.19
C CYS A 9 -5.11 6.32 5.36
N PRO A 10 -5.72 7.22 4.57
CA PRO A 10 -5.57 8.66 4.79
C PRO A 10 -6.07 9.13 6.17
N SER A 11 -7.17 8.56 6.66
CA SER A 11 -7.71 8.86 8.00
C SER A 11 -6.68 8.56 9.09
N GLU A 12 -6.12 7.35 9.07
CA GLU A 12 -5.10 6.93 10.03
C GLU A 12 -3.77 7.68 9.85
N VAL A 13 -3.37 7.97 8.61
CA VAL A 13 -2.21 8.81 8.29
C VAL A 13 -2.38 10.20 8.91
N SER A 14 -3.56 10.80 8.83
CA SER A 14 -3.81 12.14 9.37
C SER A 14 -3.58 12.21 10.89
N ALA A 15 -4.06 11.20 11.62
CA ALA A 15 -3.86 11.08 13.06
C ALA A 15 -2.40 10.71 13.39
N ASN A 16 -1.82 9.74 12.69
CA ASN A 16 -0.46 9.27 12.96
C ASN A 16 0.61 10.33 12.69
N LEU A 17 0.44 11.14 11.65
CA LEU A 17 1.36 12.22 11.30
C LEU A 17 1.12 13.49 12.12
N ALA A 18 0.09 13.57 12.97
CA ALA A 18 -0.15 14.73 13.83
C ALA A 18 1.03 15.00 14.80
N ARG A 19 1.78 13.93 15.15
CA ARG A 19 2.96 14.01 16.03
C ARG A 19 4.14 14.81 15.44
N TYR A 20 4.16 15.04 14.12
CA TYR A 20 5.20 15.81 13.45
C TYR A 20 4.82 17.30 13.50
N ASP A 21 5.23 17.93 14.60
CA ASP A 21 4.89 19.30 14.97
C ASP A 21 6.10 20.25 15.07
N GLY A 22 7.33 19.71 15.06
CA GLY A 22 8.56 20.48 15.23
C GLY A 22 8.86 20.86 16.69
N ILE A 23 8.17 20.27 17.67
CA ILE A 23 8.37 20.55 19.09
C ILE A 23 9.44 19.63 19.68
N ARG A 24 9.24 18.31 19.58
CA ARG A 24 10.10 17.31 20.24
C ARG A 24 11.28 16.87 19.36
N TYR A 25 11.10 16.82 18.05
CA TYR A 25 12.08 16.31 17.10
C TYR A 25 11.78 16.75 15.66
N GLY A 26 12.77 16.55 14.78
CA GLY A 26 12.65 16.82 13.35
C GLY A 26 12.93 18.26 12.96
N GLY A 27 12.56 18.62 11.73
CA GLY A 27 12.70 19.98 11.23
C GLY A 27 11.71 20.94 11.91
N ARG A 28 12.13 22.20 12.06
CA ARG A 28 11.39 23.25 12.77
C ARG A 28 11.50 24.56 12.01
N ALA A 29 10.36 25.18 11.69
CA ALA A 29 10.36 26.51 11.10
C ALA A 29 10.77 27.57 12.13
N GLY A 30 11.54 28.59 11.72
CA GLY A 30 11.86 29.75 12.55
C GLY A 30 10.65 30.67 12.65
N VAL A 31 9.99 30.71 13.82
CA VAL A 31 8.78 31.50 14.07
C VAL A 31 8.69 31.94 15.53
N GLU A 32 7.86 32.94 15.79
CA GLU A 32 7.67 33.53 17.12
C GLU A 32 6.41 33.03 17.84
N SER A 33 5.43 32.45 17.13
CA SER A 33 4.18 31.95 17.70
C SER A 33 4.03 30.43 17.58
N LEU A 34 3.35 29.82 18.55
CA LEU A 34 3.10 28.38 18.54
C LEU A 34 2.16 27.95 17.39
N ALA A 35 1.17 28.78 17.05
CA ALA A 35 0.26 28.50 15.94
C ALA A 35 0.99 28.53 14.58
N ASP A 36 1.89 29.50 14.38
CA ASP A 36 2.74 29.54 13.19
C ASP A 36 3.72 28.38 13.16
N LEU A 37 4.18 27.91 14.32
CA LEU A 37 5.11 26.79 14.41
C LEU A 37 4.49 25.55 13.80
N TYR A 38 3.28 25.18 14.22
CA TYR A 38 2.58 24.01 13.68
C TYR A 38 2.31 24.14 12.18
N THR A 39 1.73 25.26 11.76
CA THR A 39 1.27 25.45 10.38
C THR A 39 2.44 25.59 9.40
N LYS A 40 3.45 26.41 9.69
CA LYS A 40 4.61 26.61 8.80
C LYS A 40 5.53 25.41 8.78
N THR A 41 5.82 24.77 9.91
CA THR A 41 6.69 23.59 9.94
C THR A 41 6.11 22.47 9.09
N ARG A 42 4.82 22.13 9.29
CA ARG A 42 4.15 21.09 8.49
C ARG A 42 3.93 21.53 7.05
N GLY A 43 3.60 22.80 6.83
CA GLY A 43 3.39 23.41 5.52
C GLY A 43 4.63 23.43 4.64
N GLN A 44 5.83 23.58 5.22
CA GLN A 44 7.08 23.62 4.46
C GLN A 44 7.67 22.22 4.28
N LEU A 45 7.58 21.36 5.30
CA LEU A 45 8.37 20.12 5.35
C LEU A 45 7.61 18.87 4.90
N LEU A 46 6.27 18.87 4.89
CA LEU A 46 5.50 17.74 4.36
C LEU A 46 5.37 17.84 2.84
N GLY A 47 5.66 16.73 2.15
CA GLY A 47 5.44 16.60 0.71
C GLY A 47 3.97 16.70 0.33
N ALA A 48 3.70 16.97 -0.95
CA ALA A 48 2.34 17.18 -1.47
C ALA A 48 1.41 15.98 -1.23
N GLU A 49 1.90 14.75 -1.39
CA GLU A 49 1.10 13.54 -1.17
C GLU A 49 0.71 13.36 0.31
N ALA A 50 1.66 13.57 1.23
CA ALA A 50 1.38 13.53 2.66
C ALA A 50 0.32 14.58 3.05
N LYS A 51 0.45 15.81 2.54
CA LYS A 51 -0.55 16.87 2.77
C LYS A 51 -1.93 16.49 2.24
N ARG A 52 -2.04 15.96 1.00
CA ARG A 52 -3.31 15.50 0.44
C ARG A 52 -3.98 14.44 1.32
N ARG A 53 -3.22 13.44 1.77
CA ARG A 53 -3.74 12.38 2.65
C ARG A 53 -4.15 12.89 4.02
N ILE A 54 -3.38 13.81 4.60
CA ILE A 54 -3.75 14.46 5.87
C ILE A 54 -5.07 15.20 5.70
N MET A 55 -5.21 16.05 4.67
CA MET A 55 -6.43 16.82 4.43
C MET A 55 -7.65 15.91 4.24
N LEU A 56 -7.53 14.88 3.40
CA LEU A 56 -8.59 13.90 3.19
C LEU A 56 -8.95 13.15 4.48
N GLY A 57 -7.94 12.69 5.23
CA GLY A 57 -8.15 11.99 6.49
C GLY A 57 -8.82 12.86 7.56
N THR A 58 -8.39 14.11 7.71
CA THR A 58 -9.03 15.06 8.64
C THR A 58 -10.47 15.36 8.25
N TYR A 59 -10.78 15.42 6.95
CA TYR A 59 -12.14 15.61 6.47
C TYR A 59 -13.00 14.38 6.78
N VAL A 60 -12.53 13.19 6.44
CA VAL A 60 -13.23 11.92 6.69
C VAL A 60 -13.52 11.71 8.19
N LEU A 61 -12.59 12.09 9.07
CA LEU A 61 -12.74 11.94 10.52
C LEU A 61 -13.52 13.10 11.18
N SER A 62 -13.90 14.13 10.43
CA SER A 62 -14.62 15.27 10.99
C SER A 62 -16.06 14.92 11.40
N ALA A 63 -16.60 15.67 12.37
CA ALA A 63 -17.96 15.48 12.86
C ALA A 63 -18.97 15.60 11.70
N GLY A 64 -19.90 14.65 11.63
CA GLY A 64 -20.90 14.55 10.56
C GLY A 64 -20.47 13.71 9.35
N TYR A 65 -19.17 13.50 9.13
CA TYR A 65 -18.65 12.71 8.01
C TYR A 65 -18.10 11.34 8.42
N TYR A 66 -17.70 11.19 9.68
CA TYR A 66 -17.15 9.94 10.22
C TYR A 66 -18.02 8.71 9.93
N GLU A 67 -19.31 8.77 10.27
CA GLU A 67 -20.25 7.67 10.09
C GLU A 67 -20.48 7.31 8.61
N ALA A 68 -20.49 8.33 7.74
CA ALA A 68 -20.74 8.17 6.32
C ALA A 68 -19.53 7.62 5.56
N TYR A 69 -18.30 7.90 6.03
CA TYR A 69 -17.07 7.52 5.34
C TYR A 69 -16.24 6.50 6.11
N TYR A 70 -15.65 6.87 7.26
CA TYR A 70 -14.71 5.99 7.96
C TYR A 70 -15.40 4.75 8.51
N HIS A 71 -16.55 4.92 9.17
CA HIS A 71 -17.31 3.78 9.70
C HIS A 71 -17.77 2.84 8.58
N GLN A 72 -18.31 3.37 7.47
CA GLN A 72 -18.66 2.56 6.31
C GLN A 72 -17.46 1.82 5.72
N ALA A 73 -16.29 2.46 5.63
CA ALA A 73 -15.10 1.81 5.13
C ALA A 73 -14.64 0.64 6.03
N LEU A 74 -14.79 0.76 7.36
CA LEU A 74 -14.52 -0.35 8.30
C LEU A 74 -15.50 -1.51 8.12
N LEU A 75 -16.79 -1.23 7.87
CA LEU A 75 -17.77 -2.28 7.55
C LEU A 75 -17.42 -3.00 6.25
N VAL A 76 -17.04 -2.24 5.20
CA VAL A 76 -16.57 -2.81 3.93
C VAL A 76 -15.31 -3.65 4.14
N ARG A 77 -14.36 -3.22 4.98
CA ARG A 77 -13.19 -4.03 5.37
C ARG A 77 -13.61 -5.36 5.96
N GLN A 78 -14.63 -5.39 6.84
CA GLN A 78 -15.12 -6.62 7.43
C GLN A 78 -15.77 -7.56 6.39
N VAL A 79 -16.49 -7.01 5.41
CA VAL A 79 -17.04 -7.80 4.29
C VAL A 79 -15.91 -8.43 3.46
N ILE A 80 -14.91 -7.64 3.08
CA ILE A 80 -13.75 -8.12 2.32
C ILE A 80 -13.03 -9.25 3.07
N LYS A 81 -12.80 -9.07 4.38
CA LYS A 81 -12.19 -10.12 5.21
C LYS A 81 -13.01 -11.41 5.17
N LYS A 82 -14.33 -11.33 5.35
CA LYS A 82 -15.23 -12.50 5.30
C LYS A 82 -15.17 -13.21 3.95
N ASP A 83 -15.00 -12.48 2.86
CA ASP A 83 -14.90 -13.09 1.52
C ASP A 83 -13.59 -13.84 1.34
N PHE A 84 -12.45 -13.29 1.82
CA PHE A 84 -11.20 -14.05 1.87
C PHE A 84 -11.30 -15.28 2.77
N ASP A 85 -11.88 -15.17 3.97
CA ASP A 85 -12.05 -16.30 4.88
C ASP A 85 -12.86 -17.44 4.20
N LYS A 86 -13.91 -17.11 3.43
CA LYS A 86 -14.66 -18.10 2.63
C LYS A 86 -13.83 -18.73 1.51
N ILE A 87 -12.96 -17.96 0.87
CA ILE A 87 -12.10 -18.45 -0.20
C ILE A 87 -11.06 -19.43 0.37
N PHE A 88 -10.42 -19.08 1.50
CA PHE A 88 -9.42 -19.94 2.14
C PHE A 88 -10.00 -21.22 2.78
N ASN A 89 -11.33 -21.33 2.91
CA ASN A 89 -11.96 -22.63 3.20
C ASN A 89 -11.88 -23.62 2.02
N LYS A 90 -11.49 -23.16 0.82
CA LYS A 90 -11.45 -23.97 -0.41
C LYS A 90 -10.05 -24.09 -1.01
N VAL A 91 -9.18 -23.12 -0.72
CA VAL A 91 -7.82 -23.08 -1.27
C VAL A 91 -6.83 -22.70 -0.18
N ASP A 92 -5.60 -23.16 -0.33
CA ASP A 92 -4.52 -22.86 0.61
C ASP A 92 -3.80 -21.55 0.30
N ILE A 93 -3.70 -21.22 -1.00
CA ILE A 93 -2.98 -20.06 -1.52
C ILE A 93 -3.80 -19.51 -2.69
N LEU A 94 -3.85 -18.18 -2.78
CA LEU A 94 -4.33 -17.45 -3.94
C LEU A 94 -3.16 -16.87 -4.72
N ALA A 95 -3.23 -16.94 -6.04
CA ALA A 95 -2.23 -16.40 -6.95
C ALA A 95 -2.85 -15.29 -7.81
N THR A 96 -2.19 -14.13 -7.88
CA THR A 96 -2.59 -13.00 -8.74
C THR A 96 -1.33 -12.35 -9.32
N PRO A 97 -1.42 -11.53 -10.38
CA PRO A 97 -0.37 -10.56 -10.66
C PRO A 97 -0.17 -9.65 -9.45
N THR A 98 1.07 -9.23 -9.16
CA THR A 98 1.34 -8.23 -8.12
C THR A 98 0.89 -6.85 -8.58
N THR A 99 1.14 -6.52 -9.85
CA THR A 99 0.79 -5.25 -10.48
C THR A 99 -0.02 -5.49 -11.75
N PRO A 100 -0.94 -4.58 -12.12
CA PRO A 100 -1.75 -4.72 -13.33
C PRO A 100 -0.99 -4.44 -14.63
N THR A 101 0.15 -3.75 -14.54
CA THR A 101 1.00 -3.40 -15.67
C THR A 101 2.47 -3.62 -15.31
N THR A 102 3.33 -3.61 -16.33
CA THR A 102 4.78 -3.43 -16.16
C THR A 102 5.11 -2.05 -15.62
N ALA A 103 6.39 -1.84 -15.28
CA ALA A 103 6.88 -0.54 -14.81
C ALA A 103 6.53 0.58 -15.81
N PHE A 104 5.84 1.60 -15.33
CA PHE A 104 5.49 2.78 -16.11
C PHE A 104 6.61 3.83 -16.05
N ALA A 105 6.72 4.67 -17.10
CA ALA A 105 7.77 5.68 -17.18
C ALA A 105 7.65 6.74 -16.07
N LEU A 106 8.78 7.33 -15.66
CA LEU A 106 8.80 8.45 -14.72
C LEU A 106 7.90 9.58 -15.22
N GLY A 107 7.12 10.16 -14.33
CA GLY A 107 6.20 11.27 -14.66
C GLY A 107 4.85 10.85 -15.24
N SER A 108 4.71 9.63 -15.76
CA SER A 108 3.50 9.20 -16.53
C SER A 108 2.20 9.17 -15.72
N LYS A 109 2.27 9.14 -14.39
CA LYS A 109 1.10 9.09 -13.48
C LYS A 109 1.05 10.25 -12.49
N LEU A 110 1.75 11.36 -12.76
CA LEU A 110 1.76 12.52 -11.85
C LEU A 110 0.53 13.42 -11.98
N ALA A 111 -0.09 13.45 -13.17
CA ALA A 111 -1.21 14.34 -13.45
C ALA A 111 -2.53 13.88 -12.81
N ASP A 112 -2.75 12.58 -12.69
CA ASP A 112 -3.94 11.99 -12.07
C ASP A 112 -3.56 11.04 -10.92
N PRO A 113 -3.77 11.46 -9.66
CA PRO A 113 -3.55 10.61 -8.49
C PRO A 113 -4.35 9.30 -8.52
N LEU A 114 -5.54 9.28 -9.14
CA LEU A 114 -6.37 8.06 -9.20
C LEU A 114 -5.72 6.98 -10.06
N SER A 115 -5.09 7.37 -11.18
CA SER A 115 -4.31 6.47 -12.03
C SER A 115 -3.12 5.83 -11.28
N MET A 116 -2.56 6.53 -10.28
CA MET A 116 -1.57 5.95 -9.39
C MET A 116 -2.21 4.92 -8.44
N TYR A 117 -3.38 5.23 -7.89
CA TYR A 117 -4.08 4.35 -6.94
C TYR A 117 -4.52 3.02 -7.55
N LEU A 118 -4.86 3.01 -8.84
CA LEU A 118 -5.18 1.79 -9.57
C LEU A 118 -3.98 0.83 -9.73
N ALA A 119 -2.73 1.30 -9.51
CA ALA A 119 -1.57 0.42 -9.50
C ALA A 119 -1.65 -0.62 -8.36
N ASP A 120 -2.38 -0.32 -7.29
CA ASP A 120 -2.46 -1.14 -6.08
C ASP A 120 -3.69 -2.06 -6.04
N VAL A 121 -4.39 -2.23 -7.17
CA VAL A 121 -5.67 -2.95 -7.23
C VAL A 121 -5.60 -4.38 -6.71
N TYR A 122 -4.46 -5.06 -6.87
CA TYR A 122 -4.24 -6.43 -6.42
C TYR A 122 -3.58 -6.54 -5.03
N THR A 123 -2.94 -5.48 -4.53
CA THR A 123 -2.18 -5.51 -3.27
C THR A 123 -3.01 -5.00 -2.10
N VAL A 124 -3.72 -3.89 -2.28
CA VAL A 124 -4.54 -3.25 -1.22
C VAL A 124 -5.59 -4.18 -0.59
N PRO A 125 -6.32 -5.04 -1.35
CA PRO A 125 -7.29 -5.95 -0.73
C PRO A 125 -6.66 -6.85 0.34
N VAL A 126 -5.40 -7.26 0.16
CA VAL A 126 -4.64 -8.10 1.08
C VAL A 126 -4.38 -7.35 2.40
N ASN A 127 -3.93 -6.09 2.31
CA ASN A 127 -3.69 -5.26 3.50
C ASN A 127 -4.97 -5.02 4.29
N ILE A 128 -6.08 -4.75 3.59
CA ILE A 128 -7.39 -4.53 4.21
C ILE A 128 -7.87 -5.78 4.95
N ALA A 129 -7.70 -6.96 4.35
CA ALA A 129 -8.05 -8.24 4.96
C ALA A 129 -7.10 -8.67 6.09
N GLY A 130 -5.89 -8.10 6.16
CA GLY A 130 -4.88 -8.44 7.16
C GLY A 130 -4.24 -9.80 6.89
N LEU A 131 -3.93 -10.09 5.63
CA LEU A 131 -3.40 -11.37 5.18
C LEU A 131 -1.91 -11.27 4.81
N PRO A 132 -1.14 -12.36 4.94
CA PRO A 132 0.21 -12.42 4.40
C PRO A 132 0.19 -12.57 2.87
N ALA A 133 1.12 -11.88 2.20
CA ALA A 133 1.37 -12.05 0.77
C ALA A 133 2.86 -11.85 0.44
N ILE A 134 3.31 -12.51 -0.62
CA ILE A 134 4.67 -12.41 -1.16
C ILE A 134 4.61 -12.16 -2.66
N SER A 135 5.51 -11.32 -3.19
CA SER A 135 5.66 -11.09 -4.63
C SER A 135 6.95 -11.75 -5.11
N LEU A 136 6.83 -12.61 -6.12
CA LEU A 136 7.92 -13.35 -6.74
C LEU A 136 8.12 -12.89 -8.19
N PRO A 137 9.34 -12.83 -8.72
CA PRO A 137 9.57 -12.55 -10.13
C PRO A 137 8.92 -13.65 -10.99
N CYS A 138 8.17 -13.25 -12.02
CA CYS A 138 7.44 -14.16 -12.90
C CYS A 138 7.77 -13.89 -14.39
N GLY A 139 9.04 -13.59 -14.66
CA GLY A 139 9.57 -13.32 -16.00
C GLY A 139 9.52 -11.84 -16.41
N LEU A 140 9.60 -11.62 -17.72
CA LEU A 140 9.67 -10.30 -18.34
C LEU A 140 8.49 -10.09 -19.31
N ALA A 141 7.90 -8.91 -19.29
CA ALA A 141 6.96 -8.43 -20.30
C ALA A 141 7.48 -7.12 -20.88
N GLY A 142 7.65 -7.06 -22.21
CA GLY A 142 8.24 -5.88 -22.86
C GLY A 142 9.67 -5.56 -22.37
N GLY A 143 10.43 -6.58 -21.96
CA GLY A 143 11.78 -6.43 -21.39
C GLY A 143 11.81 -5.94 -19.93
N LEU A 144 10.65 -5.81 -19.28
CA LEU A 144 10.54 -5.33 -17.90
C LEU A 144 10.04 -6.45 -16.95
N PRO A 145 10.55 -6.53 -15.71
CA PRO A 145 10.09 -7.52 -14.74
C PRO A 145 8.60 -7.45 -14.41
N VAL A 146 7.97 -8.61 -14.26
CA VAL A 146 6.60 -8.76 -13.75
C VAL A 146 6.58 -9.64 -12.50
N GLY A 147 5.61 -9.40 -11.60
CA GLY A 147 5.49 -10.09 -10.32
C GLY A 147 4.28 -11.01 -10.25
N LEU A 148 4.48 -12.20 -9.69
CA LEU A 148 3.44 -13.11 -9.19
C LEU A 148 3.26 -12.87 -7.69
N GLN A 149 2.07 -12.45 -7.29
CA GLN A 149 1.69 -12.34 -5.89
C GLN A 149 1.03 -13.64 -5.43
N LEU A 150 1.58 -14.24 -4.37
CA LEU A 150 0.95 -15.34 -3.65
C LEU A 150 0.39 -14.81 -2.33
N ILE A 151 -0.83 -15.18 -1.97
CA ILE A 151 -1.54 -14.72 -0.79
C ILE A 151 -1.97 -15.95 0.02
N GLY A 152 -1.64 -15.98 1.31
CA GLY A 152 -2.02 -17.04 2.23
C GLY A 152 -3.13 -16.62 3.22
N PRO A 153 -3.76 -17.57 3.91
CA PRO A 153 -4.59 -17.26 5.07
C PRO A 153 -3.77 -16.61 6.19
N ALA A 154 -4.45 -16.04 7.18
CA ALA A 154 -3.77 -15.40 8.31
C ALA A 154 -2.83 -16.40 9.03
N TRP A 155 -1.60 -15.95 9.32
CA TRP A 155 -0.56 -16.70 10.04
C TRP A 155 0.02 -17.91 9.28
N SER A 156 -0.05 -17.92 7.95
CA SER A 156 0.47 -19.01 7.11
C SER A 156 1.72 -18.63 6.30
N GLU A 157 2.55 -17.74 6.83
CA GLU A 157 3.79 -17.29 6.18
C GLU A 157 4.76 -18.45 5.91
N ASP A 158 4.76 -19.47 6.77
CA ASP A 158 5.56 -20.69 6.62
C ASP A 158 5.22 -21.44 5.32
N LYS A 159 3.94 -21.71 5.08
CA LYS A 159 3.45 -22.37 3.87
C LYS A 159 3.66 -21.50 2.64
N LEU A 160 3.43 -20.19 2.79
CA LEU A 160 3.64 -19.22 1.72
C LEU A 160 5.11 -19.20 1.26
N LEU A 161 6.06 -19.20 2.20
CA LEU A 161 7.50 -19.24 1.93
C LEU A 161 7.93 -20.60 1.34
N GLN A 162 7.35 -21.71 1.80
CA GLN A 162 7.62 -23.03 1.21
C GLN A 162 7.21 -23.08 -0.26
N VAL A 163 6.01 -22.60 -0.61
CA VAL A 163 5.55 -22.56 -2.00
C VAL A 163 6.38 -21.60 -2.83
N ALA A 164 6.74 -20.43 -2.28
CA ALA A 164 7.63 -19.49 -2.93
C ALA A 164 9.00 -20.11 -3.26
N TYR A 165 9.58 -20.86 -2.32
CA TYR A 165 10.85 -21.56 -2.53
C TYR A 165 10.72 -22.64 -3.60
N GLN A 166 9.66 -23.45 -3.59
CA GLN A 166 9.46 -24.47 -4.62
C GLN A 166 9.28 -23.84 -6.00
N TYR A 167 8.52 -22.75 -6.12
CA TYR A 167 8.38 -21.98 -7.35
C TYR A 167 9.73 -21.47 -7.86
N GLU A 168 10.53 -20.91 -6.95
CA GLU A 168 11.88 -20.43 -7.25
C GLU A 168 12.82 -21.55 -7.72
N GLN A 169 12.70 -22.75 -7.18
CA GLN A 169 13.50 -23.91 -7.60
C GLN A 169 13.03 -24.50 -8.94
N SER A 170 11.74 -24.37 -9.30
CA SER A 170 11.22 -24.84 -10.59
C SER A 170 11.48 -23.88 -11.75
N GLU A 171 11.66 -22.59 -11.47
CA GLU A 171 11.78 -21.55 -12.48
C GLU A 171 13.20 -21.01 -12.62
N ARG A 172 13.59 -20.69 -13.86
CA ARG A 172 14.93 -20.16 -14.17
C ARG A 172 14.98 -18.64 -14.22
N TRP A 173 14.03 -17.93 -13.61
CA TRP A 173 14.02 -16.46 -13.63
C TRP A 173 15.29 -15.86 -13.00
N ARG A 174 15.96 -16.57 -12.10
CA ARG A 174 17.29 -16.21 -11.56
C ARG A 174 18.37 -16.09 -12.65
N GLU A 175 18.21 -16.77 -13.79
CA GLU A 175 19.09 -16.68 -14.95
C GLU A 175 18.71 -15.50 -15.88
N GLN A 176 17.53 -14.91 -15.69
CA GLN A 176 16.97 -13.83 -16.51
C GLN A 176 17.07 -12.47 -15.80
N LEU A 177 18.24 -12.18 -15.24
CA LEU A 177 18.48 -10.89 -14.60
C LEU A 177 18.49 -9.76 -15.63
N PRO A 178 17.93 -8.58 -15.29
CA PRO A 178 18.06 -7.40 -16.15
C PRO A 178 19.54 -7.06 -16.39
N PRO A 179 19.89 -6.49 -17.55
CA PRO A 179 21.25 -6.03 -17.81
C PRO A 179 21.76 -5.11 -16.67
N GLY A 180 22.92 -5.45 -16.11
CA GLY A 180 23.55 -4.69 -15.02
C GLY A 180 23.24 -5.17 -13.61
N VAL A 181 22.34 -6.15 -13.43
CA VAL A 181 22.09 -6.80 -12.12
C VAL A 181 22.89 -8.09 -12.04
N LYS A 182 23.73 -8.23 -11.00
CA LYS A 182 24.47 -9.48 -10.70
C LYS A 182 23.68 -10.32 -9.71
N SER A 183 23.65 -11.63 -9.89
CA SER A 183 23.19 -12.55 -8.84
C SER A 183 24.11 -12.38 -7.62
N VAL A 184 23.51 -12.21 -6.44
CA VAL A 184 24.24 -12.16 -5.15
C VAL A 184 24.20 -13.52 -4.43
N TYR A 185 23.71 -14.55 -5.12
CA TYR A 185 23.65 -15.94 -4.64
C TYR A 185 24.49 -16.83 -5.54
#